data_AF-A0A7N0ULT7-F1
#
_entry.id   AF-A0A7N0ULT7-F1
#
_cell.length_a   1.000
_cell.length_b   1.000
_cell.length_c   1.000
_cell.angle_alpha   90.00
_cell.angle_beta   90.00
_cell.angle_gamma   90.00
#
_symmetry.space_group_name_H-M   'P 1'
#
loop_
_entity.id
_entity.type
_entity.pdbx_description
1 polymer ?
#
loop_
_entity_poly.entity_id
_entity_poly.type
_entity_poly.pdbx_seq_one_letter_code
_entity_poly.pdbx_strand_id
1 'polypeptide(L)'
;MGSVVRSCTQSFLKLANSVIGMVGLAMIFYGLWLIRAWNIHMDDSPFDFPDSLAPWFIYAFLGTGVILCVITCSGHLAAATANGFCLYLYMLFIFLIFLAEAAVTFDIFVNHNWEEDFPDDPSGSFDKFKDFIRSNFSICKWIGLSIVSVQGLCMLLALILKALGPQRYYDSDDEIDPTRLPLLQNNGYRPSYAIGDPVYGTQSNGWRARATDHASK
;
A
#
# COMPACT_ATOMS: atom_id res chain seq x y z
N MET A 1 0.79 2.15 26.26
CA MET A 1 1.48 3.10 25.34
C MET A 1 1.46 2.65 23.88
N GLY A 2 1.81 1.40 23.53
CA GLY A 2 1.87 0.95 22.13
C GLY A 2 0.58 1.11 21.30
N SER A 3 -0.60 0.92 21.91
CA SER A 3 -1.90 1.12 21.23
C SER A 3 -2.12 2.58 20.80
N VAL A 4 -1.79 3.54 21.68
CA VAL A 4 -1.92 4.98 21.40
C VAL A 4 -0.96 5.42 20.30
N VAL A 5 0.29 4.95 20.35
CA VAL A 5 1.30 5.23 19.31
C VAL A 5 0.85 4.68 17.95
N ARG A 6 0.25 3.49 17.92
CA ARG A 6 -0.31 2.89 16.70
C ARG A 6 -1.44 3.74 16.12
N SER A 7 -2.45 4.07 16.93
CA SER A 7 -3.59 4.89 16.48
C SER A 7 -3.14 6.25 15.97
N CYS A 8 -2.18 6.87 16.68
CA CYS A 8 -1.55 8.12 16.28
C CYS A 8 -0.85 7.97 14.92
N THR A 9 0.00 6.95 14.77
CA THR A 9 0.72 6.65 13.51
C THR A 9 -0.24 6.41 12.34
N GLN A 10 -1.30 5.61 12.56
CA GLN A 10 -2.33 5.37 11.55
C GLN A 10 -3.10 6.64 11.17
N SER A 11 -3.41 7.50 12.14
CA SER A 11 -4.09 8.77 11.90
C SER A 11 -3.22 9.73 11.07
N PHE A 12 -1.96 9.90 11.45
CA PHE A 12 -1.00 10.72 10.69
C PHE A 12 -0.79 10.20 9.28
N LEU A 13 -0.63 8.89 9.11
CA LEU A 13 -0.45 8.28 7.80
C LEU A 13 -1.69 8.45 6.91
N LYS A 14 -2.90 8.32 7.47
CA LYS A 14 -4.15 8.60 6.75
C LYS A 14 -4.27 10.08 6.38
N LEU A 15 -3.89 10.98 7.27
CA LEU A 15 -3.92 12.42 7.02
C LEU A 15 -2.95 12.82 5.90
N ALA A 16 -1.71 12.35 5.96
CA ALA A 16 -0.72 12.61 4.91
C ALA A 16 -1.19 12.08 3.54
N ASN A 17 -1.69 10.84 3.49
CA ASN A 17 -2.21 10.26 2.24
C ASN A 17 -3.46 10.99 1.72
N SER A 18 -4.32 11.49 2.60
CA SER A 18 -5.48 12.30 2.22
C SER A 18 -5.05 13.62 1.55
N VAL A 19 -4.06 14.31 2.11
CA VAL A 19 -3.49 15.53 1.51
C VAL A 19 -2.89 15.22 0.13
N ILE A 20 -2.11 14.15 0.02
CA ILE A 20 -1.54 13.70 -1.27
C ILE A 20 -2.66 13.40 -2.28
N GLY A 21 -3.76 12.80 -1.83
CA GLY A 21 -4.91 12.48 -2.68
C GLY A 21 -5.63 13.74 -3.17
N MET A 22 -5.77 14.74 -2.31
CA MET A 22 -6.33 16.04 -2.69
C MET A 22 -5.46 16.74 -3.74
N VAL A 23 -4.13 16.66 -3.61
CA VAL A 23 -3.19 17.18 -4.62
C VAL A 23 -3.35 16.39 -5.94
N GLY A 24 -3.44 15.06 -5.88
CA GLY A 24 -3.68 14.21 -7.06
C GLY A 24 -4.97 14.57 -7.78
N LEU A 25 -6.08 14.72 -7.05
CA LEU A 25 -7.37 15.15 -7.61
C LEU A 25 -7.29 16.54 -8.23
N ALA A 26 -6.64 17.50 -7.56
CA ALA A 26 -6.44 18.84 -8.10
C ALA A 26 -5.63 18.81 -9.40
N MET A 27 -4.58 17.99 -9.49
CA MET A 27 -3.81 17.80 -10.73
C MET A 27 -4.65 17.16 -11.84
N ILE A 28 -5.50 16.18 -11.53
CA ILE A 28 -6.41 15.60 -12.52
C ILE A 28 -7.40 16.63 -13.03
N PHE A 29 -8.07 17.38 -12.14
CA PHE A 29 -9.00 18.43 -12.55
C PHE A 29 -8.31 19.52 -13.37
N TYR A 30 -7.11 19.94 -12.98
CA TYR A 30 -6.34 20.91 -13.72
C TYR A 30 -5.89 20.38 -15.08
N GLY A 31 -5.45 19.12 -15.17
CA GLY A 31 -5.11 18.45 -16.43
C GLY A 31 -6.32 18.34 -17.37
N LEU A 32 -7.49 17.95 -16.85
CA LEU A 32 -8.74 17.92 -17.62
C LEU A 32 -9.14 19.32 -18.10
N TRP A 33 -8.94 20.35 -17.27
CA TRP A 33 -9.16 21.73 -17.68
C TRP A 33 -8.18 22.16 -18.79
N LEU A 34 -6.90 21.79 -18.70
CA LEU A 34 -5.92 22.04 -19.76
C LEU A 34 -6.29 21.36 -21.07
N ILE A 35 -6.77 20.11 -21.05
CA ILE A 35 -7.27 19.40 -22.25
C ILE A 35 -8.47 20.14 -22.84
N ARG A 36 -9.40 20.59 -22.00
CA ARG A 36 -10.56 21.37 -22.47
C ARG A 36 -10.15 22.70 -23.08
N ALA A 37 -9.25 23.43 -22.41
CA ALA A 37 -8.73 24.70 -22.91
C ALA A 37 -7.98 24.50 -24.24
N TRP A 38 -7.19 23.43 -24.36
CA TRP A 38 -6.50 23.05 -25.60
C TRP A 38 -7.48 22.80 -26.75
N ASN A 39 -8.49 21.96 -26.52
CA ASN A 39 -9.48 21.64 -27.56
C ASN A 39 -10.19 22.90 -28.07
N ILE A 40 -10.52 23.86 -27.19
CA ILE A 40 -11.15 25.12 -27.59
C ILE A 40 -10.21 25.95 -28.49
N HIS A 41 -8.92 26.04 -28.16
CA HIS A 41 -7.96 26.81 -28.96
C HIS A 41 -7.68 26.17 -30.33
N MET A 42 -7.79 24.85 -30.44
CA MET A 42 -7.61 24.14 -31.72
C MET A 42 -8.84 24.26 -32.61
N ASP A 43 -10.05 24.28 -32.05
CA ASP A 43 -11.32 24.40 -32.81
C ASP A 43 -11.47 25.79 -33.49
N ASP A 44 -10.88 26.84 -32.91
CA ASP A 44 -10.86 28.20 -33.47
C ASP A 44 -9.72 28.45 -34.49
N SER A 45 -8.84 27.47 -34.72
CA SER A 45 -7.73 27.61 -35.67
C SER A 45 -8.21 27.45 -37.12
N PRO A 46 -7.98 28.42 -38.03
CA PRO A 46 -8.36 28.31 -39.45
C PRO A 46 -7.55 27.26 -40.23
N PHE A 47 -6.54 26.66 -39.59
CA PHE A 47 -5.81 25.51 -40.11
C PHE A 47 -6.26 24.27 -39.32
N ASP A 48 -7.15 23.48 -39.94
CA ASP A 48 -7.46 22.11 -39.53
C ASP A 48 -6.16 21.28 -39.64
N PHE A 49 -5.44 21.13 -38.53
CA PHE A 49 -4.39 20.12 -38.41
C PHE A 49 -5.06 18.84 -37.90
N PRO A 50 -5.25 17.80 -38.74
CA PRO A 50 -6.11 16.67 -38.40
C PRO A 50 -5.61 15.81 -37.23
N ASP A 51 -4.36 16.00 -36.79
CA ASP A 51 -3.66 15.13 -35.84
C ASP A 51 -2.91 15.88 -34.72
N SER A 52 -3.33 17.08 -34.31
CA SER A 52 -2.66 17.78 -33.20
C SER A 52 -3.04 17.16 -31.84
N LEU A 53 -2.37 16.06 -31.49
CA LEU A 53 -2.41 15.48 -30.14
C LEU A 53 -2.12 16.58 -29.11
N ALA A 54 -2.83 16.55 -27.98
CA ALA A 54 -2.57 17.50 -26.91
C ALA A 54 -1.09 17.41 -26.49
N PRO A 55 -0.46 18.54 -26.11
CA PRO A 55 0.91 18.55 -25.67
C PRO A 55 1.19 17.46 -24.63
N TRP A 56 2.30 16.74 -24.81
CA TRP A 56 2.64 15.57 -24.00
C TRP A 56 2.67 15.86 -22.49
N PHE A 57 3.04 17.09 -22.08
CA PHE A 57 3.12 17.48 -20.68
C PHE A 57 1.75 17.49 -19.99
N ILE A 58 0.65 17.72 -20.74
CA ILE A 58 -0.72 17.66 -20.20
C ILE A 58 -1.04 16.23 -19.75
N TYR A 59 -0.67 15.24 -20.58
CA TYR A 59 -0.82 13.83 -20.24
C TYR A 59 0.10 13.42 -19.09
N ALA A 60 1.32 13.97 -19.01
CA ALA A 60 2.23 13.75 -17.89
C ALA A 60 1.64 14.27 -16.56
N PHE A 61 1.04 15.48 -16.56
CA PHE A 61 0.33 16.03 -15.39
C PHE A 61 -0.85 15.15 -14.95
N LEU A 62 -1.67 14.73 -15.92
CA LEU A 62 -2.83 13.88 -15.65
C LEU A 62 -2.40 12.50 -15.13
N GLY A 63 -1.43 11.87 -15.77
CA GLY A 63 -0.86 10.59 -15.36
C GLY A 63 -0.26 10.63 -13.96
N THR A 64 0.50 11.69 -13.65
CA THR A 64 1.05 11.91 -12.30
C THR A 64 -0.07 12.04 -11.27
N GLY A 65 -1.14 12.78 -11.58
CA GLY A 65 -2.31 12.91 -10.70
C GLY A 65 -2.97 11.56 -10.40
N VAL A 66 -3.16 10.72 -11.43
CA VAL A 66 -3.69 9.36 -11.28
C VAL A 66 -2.79 8.48 -10.41
N ILE A 67 -1.47 8.53 -10.63
CA ILE A 67 -0.49 7.80 -9.82
C ILE A 67 -0.59 8.21 -8.34
N LEU A 68 -0.67 9.51 -8.04
CA LEU A 68 -0.85 10.00 -6.67
C LEU A 68 -2.15 9.49 -6.04
N CYS A 69 -3.25 9.44 -6.80
CA CYS A 69 -4.51 8.87 -6.31
C CYS A 69 -4.37 7.37 -5.97
N VAL A 70 -3.69 6.59 -6.81
CA VAL A 70 -3.42 5.16 -6.55
C VAL A 70 -2.58 5.00 -5.28
N ILE A 71 -1.54 5.81 -5.12
CA ILE A 71 -0.69 5.83 -3.93
C ILE A 71 -1.53 6.15 -2.68
N THR A 72 -2.38 7.17 -2.73
CA THR A 72 -3.28 7.53 -1.64
C THR A 72 -4.22 6.39 -1.27
N CYS A 73 -4.86 5.75 -2.25
CA CYS A 73 -5.74 4.60 -2.01
C CYS A 73 -4.98 3.47 -1.31
N SER A 74 -3.78 3.15 -1.80
CA SER A 74 -2.93 2.12 -1.19
C SER A 74 -2.49 2.50 0.24
N GLY A 75 -2.21 3.78 0.49
CA GLY A 75 -1.81 4.29 1.82
C GLY A 75 -2.95 4.25 2.84
N HIS A 76 -4.17 4.59 2.44
CA HIS A 76 -5.36 4.42 3.29
C HIS A 76 -5.61 2.94 3.61
N LEU A 77 -5.47 2.05 2.61
CA LEU A 77 -5.62 0.62 2.80
C LEU A 77 -4.52 0.04 3.70
N ALA A 78 -3.27 0.48 3.54
CA ALA A 78 -2.15 0.10 4.38
C ALA A 78 -2.37 0.53 5.84
N ALA A 79 -2.84 1.75 6.06
CA ALA A 79 -3.13 2.27 7.39
C ALA A 79 -4.34 1.57 8.05
N ALA A 80 -5.36 1.20 7.26
CA ALA A 80 -6.58 0.56 7.75
C ALA A 80 -6.39 -0.92 8.07
N THR A 81 -5.76 -1.68 7.17
CA THR A 81 -5.62 -3.13 7.31
C THR A 81 -4.45 -3.52 8.19
N ALA A 82 -3.40 -2.69 8.27
CA ALA A 82 -2.12 -3.04 8.89
C ALA A 82 -1.59 -4.42 8.45
N ASN A 83 -2.01 -4.89 7.26
CA ASN A 83 -1.55 -6.13 6.68
C ASN A 83 -0.16 -5.90 6.07
N GLY A 84 0.75 -6.86 6.26
CA GLY A 84 2.11 -6.77 5.74
C GLY A 84 2.13 -6.49 4.24
N PHE A 85 1.31 -7.19 3.44
CA PHE A 85 1.28 -7.04 1.98
C PHE A 85 0.89 -5.62 1.53
N CYS A 86 -0.20 -5.05 2.05
CA CYS A 86 -0.64 -3.69 1.69
C CYS A 86 0.40 -2.63 2.10
N LEU A 87 1.04 -2.83 3.26
CA LEU A 87 2.10 -1.94 3.73
C LEU A 87 3.35 -2.04 2.85
N TYR A 88 3.74 -3.23 2.40
CA TYR A 88 4.83 -3.40 1.43
C TYR A 88 4.52 -2.76 0.07
N LEU A 89 3.30 -2.94 -0.43
CA LEU A 89 2.87 -2.31 -1.69
C LEU A 89 2.97 -0.78 -1.60
N TYR A 90 2.47 -0.19 -0.51
CA TYR A 90 2.59 1.25 -0.25
C TYR A 90 4.06 1.70 -0.16
N MET A 91 4.88 0.99 0.61
CA MET A 91 6.31 1.28 0.74
C MET A 91 7.05 1.17 -0.59
N LEU A 92 6.68 0.19 -1.44
CA LEU A 92 7.23 0.04 -2.78
C LEU A 92 6.88 1.25 -3.65
N PHE A 93 5.62 1.67 -3.68
CA PHE A 93 5.24 2.86 -4.46
C PHE A 93 5.99 4.10 -3.99
N ILE A 94 6.07 4.32 -2.68
CA ILE A 94 6.82 5.44 -2.12
C ILE A 94 8.30 5.34 -2.51
N PHE A 95 8.92 4.17 -2.43
CA PHE A 95 10.30 3.99 -2.86
C PHE A 95 10.50 4.24 -4.36
N LEU A 96 9.58 3.80 -5.21
CA LEU A 96 9.64 4.04 -6.66
C LEU A 96 9.54 5.53 -6.99
N ILE A 97 8.68 6.28 -6.30
CA ILE A 97 8.62 7.74 -6.44
C ILE A 97 9.95 8.38 -6.03
N PHE A 98 10.58 7.90 -4.94
CA PHE A 98 11.85 8.45 -4.46
C PHE A 98 12.96 8.21 -5.50
N LEU A 99 13.00 7.01 -6.08
CA LEU A 99 13.93 6.69 -7.16
C LEU A 99 13.67 7.54 -8.40
N ALA A 100 12.41 7.76 -8.78
CA ALA A 100 12.05 8.62 -9.90
C ALA A 100 12.48 10.07 -9.67
N GLU A 101 12.24 10.62 -8.48
CA GLU A 101 12.68 11.97 -8.10
C GLU A 101 14.20 12.09 -8.09
N ALA A 102 14.90 11.09 -7.54
CA ALA A 102 16.36 11.05 -7.54
C ALA A 102 16.92 10.93 -8.96
N ALA A 103 16.31 10.11 -9.82
CA ALA A 103 16.70 9.95 -11.21
C ALA A 103 16.54 11.26 -11.99
N VAL A 104 15.38 11.93 -11.88
CA VAL A 104 15.13 13.23 -12.53
C VAL A 104 16.09 14.30 -11.99
N THR A 105 16.30 14.37 -10.68
CA THR A 105 17.22 15.35 -10.08
C THR A 105 18.66 15.10 -10.53
N PHE A 106 19.08 13.84 -10.58
CA PHE A 106 20.41 13.45 -11.03
C PHE A 106 20.59 13.76 -12.53
N ASP A 107 19.58 13.47 -13.35
CA ASP A 107 19.59 13.74 -14.78
C ASP A 107 19.74 15.25 -15.05
N ILE A 108 18.94 16.09 -14.40
CA ILE A 108 19.05 17.56 -14.49
C ILE A 108 20.43 18.06 -14.03
N PHE A 109 21.05 17.41 -13.03
CA PHE A 109 22.37 17.81 -12.53
C PHE A 109 23.52 17.41 -13.46
N VAL A 110 23.43 16.25 -14.09
CA VAL A 110 24.47 15.72 -14.99
C VAL A 110 24.33 16.30 -16.39
N ASN A 111 23.12 16.42 -16.90
CA ASN A 111 22.83 16.88 -18.24
C ASN A 111 22.60 18.40 -18.24
N HIS A 112 23.63 19.17 -18.58
CA HIS A 112 23.53 20.63 -18.62
C HIS A 112 22.54 21.14 -19.69
N ASN A 113 22.23 20.31 -20.69
CA ASN A 113 21.32 20.60 -21.79
C ASN A 113 20.01 19.80 -21.71
N TRP A 114 19.62 19.32 -20.52
CA TRP A 114 18.39 18.52 -20.32
C TRP A 114 17.11 19.17 -20.89
N GLU A 115 17.08 20.51 -21.02
CA GLU A 115 15.96 21.24 -21.62
C GLU A 115 15.77 20.92 -23.11
N GLU A 116 16.81 20.48 -23.82
CA GLU A 116 16.80 20.14 -25.25
C GLU A 116 16.22 18.73 -25.54
N ASP A 117 16.10 17.88 -24.52
CA ASP A 117 15.61 16.50 -24.67
C ASP A 117 14.07 16.41 -24.73
N PHE A 118 13.37 17.50 -24.45
CA PHE A 118 11.91 17.51 -24.54
C PHE A 118 11.45 17.61 -26.00
N PRO A 119 10.44 16.85 -26.40
CA PRO A 119 9.87 16.99 -27.73
C PRO A 119 9.25 18.38 -27.89
N ASP A 120 9.42 18.96 -29.08
CA ASP A 120 8.91 20.28 -29.42
C ASP A 120 7.40 20.36 -29.18
N ASP A 121 6.99 21.41 -28.49
CA ASP A 121 5.58 21.69 -28.20
C ASP A 121 5.05 22.80 -29.12
N PRO A 122 4.32 22.46 -30.21
CA PRO A 122 3.80 23.45 -31.15
C PRO A 122 2.78 24.41 -30.54
N SER A 123 2.27 24.12 -29.33
CA SER A 123 1.31 24.98 -28.63
C SER A 123 1.94 26.20 -27.95
N GLY A 124 3.25 26.17 -27.68
CA GLY A 124 3.92 27.14 -26.81
C GLY A 124 3.40 27.16 -25.36
N SER A 125 2.57 26.19 -24.96
CA SER A 125 2.03 26.15 -23.59
C SER A 125 3.04 25.58 -22.59
N PHE A 126 3.93 24.70 -23.04
CA PHE A 126 5.10 24.26 -22.27
C PHE A 126 6.09 25.40 -21.98
N ASP A 127 6.29 26.33 -22.91
CA ASP A 127 7.14 27.50 -22.67
C ASP A 127 6.60 28.39 -21.55
N LYS A 128 5.28 28.65 -21.55
CA LYS A 128 4.60 29.38 -20.45
C LYS A 128 4.79 28.67 -19.10
N PHE A 129 4.76 27.34 -19.09
CA PHE A 129 5.01 26.55 -17.89
C PHE A 129 6.47 26.66 -17.40
N LYS A 130 7.45 26.54 -18.31
CA LYS A 130 8.87 26.76 -17.99
C LYS A 130 9.11 28.15 -17.41
N ASP A 131 8.52 29.19 -18.02
CA ASP A 131 8.61 30.57 -17.53
C ASP A 131 8.04 30.73 -16.12
N PHE A 132 6.92 30.06 -15.82
CA PHE A 132 6.35 30.04 -14.47
C PHE A 132 7.29 29.40 -13.44
N ILE A 133 7.88 28.24 -13.76
CA ILE A 133 8.85 27.57 -12.87
C ILE A 133 10.08 28.45 -12.69
N ARG A 134 10.62 29.02 -13.77
CA ARG A 134 11.81 29.88 -13.72
C ARG A 134 11.56 31.12 -12.86
N SER A 135 10.37 31.72 -12.98
CA SER A 135 9.96 32.89 -12.18
C SER A 135 9.78 32.57 -10.69
N ASN A 136 9.47 31.31 -10.35
CA ASN A 136 9.16 30.88 -8.98
C ASN A 136 10.13 29.82 -8.45
N PHE A 137 11.35 29.75 -9.01
CA PHE A 137 12.29 28.65 -8.77
C PHE A 137 12.59 28.42 -7.28
N SER A 138 12.74 29.51 -6.50
CA SER A 138 12.94 29.42 -5.05
C SER A 138 11.82 28.66 -4.35
N ILE A 139 10.57 28.93 -4.73
CA ILE A 139 9.37 28.26 -4.18
C ILE A 139 9.34 26.80 -4.63
N CYS A 140 9.59 26.54 -5.93
CA CYS A 140 9.68 25.18 -6.47
C CYS A 140 10.73 24.32 -5.75
N LYS A 141 11.89 24.89 -5.40
CA LYS A 141 12.92 24.18 -4.65
C LYS A 141 12.44 23.77 -3.25
N TRP A 142 11.78 24.67 -2.53
CA TRP A 142 11.22 24.35 -1.21
C TRP A 142 10.08 23.33 -1.29
N ILE A 143 9.27 23.38 -2.34
CA ILE A 143 8.25 22.37 -2.62
C ILE A 143 8.90 21.01 -2.83
N GLY A 144 9.92 20.91 -3.70
CA GLY A 144 10.65 19.66 -3.93
C GLY A 144 11.26 19.09 -2.65
N LEU A 145 11.92 19.93 -1.84
CA LEU A 145 12.47 19.50 -0.54
C LEU A 145 11.37 19.01 0.42
N SER A 146 10.22 19.68 0.43
CA SER A 146 9.07 19.28 1.25
C SER A 146 8.50 17.93 0.81
N ILE A 147 8.45 17.65 -0.50
CA ILE A 147 7.95 16.38 -1.03
C ILE A 147 8.81 15.21 -0.54
N VAL A 148 10.13 15.29 -0.74
CA VAL A 148 11.08 14.27 -0.26
C VAL A 148 10.99 14.08 1.26
N SER A 149 10.80 15.18 1.99
CA SER A 149 10.65 15.14 3.46
C SER A 149 9.37 14.42 3.90
N VAL A 150 8.23 14.74 3.28
CA VAL A 150 6.94 14.07 3.54
C VAL A 150 7.02 12.59 3.17
N GLN A 151 7.69 12.27 2.06
CA GLN A 151 7.91 10.91 1.61
C GLN A 151 8.71 10.10 2.63
N GLY A 152 9.81 10.66 3.14
CA GLY A 152 10.60 10.07 4.22
C GLY A 152 9.79 9.87 5.51
N LEU A 153 8.96 10.85 5.88
CA LEU A 153 8.08 10.74 7.04
C LEU A 153 7.02 9.64 6.86
N CYS A 154 6.38 9.55 5.70
CA CYS A 154 5.44 8.49 5.37
C CYS A 154 6.08 7.10 5.43
N MET A 155 7.30 6.95 4.91
CA MET A 155 8.07 5.71 5.03
C MET A 155 8.36 5.37 6.49
N LEU A 156 8.79 6.33 7.30
CA LEU A 156 9.06 6.13 8.72
C LEU A 156 7.80 5.69 9.47
N LEU A 157 6.67 6.37 9.26
CA LEU A 157 5.39 6.03 9.88
C LEU A 157 4.93 4.61 9.49
N ALA A 158 5.09 4.23 8.22
CA ALA A 158 4.80 2.87 7.77
C ALA A 158 5.74 1.82 8.38
N LEU A 159 7.04 2.12 8.54
CA LEU A 159 7.98 1.23 9.24
C LEU A 159 7.64 1.05 10.72
N ILE A 160 7.27 2.13 11.41
CA ILE A 160 6.81 2.07 12.81
C ILE A 160 5.53 1.22 12.89
N LEU A 161 4.56 1.43 11.99
CA LEU A 161 3.33 0.66 11.96
C LEU A 161 3.60 -0.85 11.72
N LYS A 162 4.58 -1.16 10.87
CA LYS A 162 5.06 -2.53 10.64
C LYS A 162 5.72 -3.12 11.89
N ALA A 163 6.58 -2.35 12.57
CA ALA A 163 7.29 -2.79 13.76
C ALA A 163 6.34 -3.04 14.94
N LEU A 164 5.24 -2.29 15.03
CA LEU A 164 4.19 -2.49 16.04
C LEU A 164 3.38 -3.79 15.83
N GLY A 165 3.56 -4.48 14.69
CA GLY A 165 2.95 -5.77 14.39
C GLY A 165 1.42 -5.73 14.16
N PRO A 166 0.78 -6.85 13.81
CA PRO A 166 -0.68 -6.94 13.76
C PRO A 166 -1.29 -6.69 15.14
N GLN A 167 -2.46 -6.07 15.19
CA GLN A 167 -3.18 -5.93 16.44
C GLN A 167 -3.58 -7.34 16.88
N ARG A 168 -3.10 -7.82 18.05
CA ARG A 168 -3.83 -8.91 18.71
C ARG A 168 -5.17 -8.30 19.09
N TYR A 169 -6.21 -8.76 18.39
CA TYR A 169 -7.60 -8.50 18.73
C TYR A 169 -7.71 -8.67 20.25
N TYR A 170 -7.91 -7.55 20.97
CA TYR A 170 -8.19 -7.63 22.39
C TYR A 170 -9.61 -8.19 22.45
N ASP A 171 -9.67 -9.47 22.79
CA ASP A 171 -10.86 -10.20 23.18
C ASP A 171 -11.67 -9.30 24.12
N SER A 172 -12.79 -8.81 23.62
CA SER A 172 -13.69 -7.92 24.36
C SER A 172 -14.96 -8.72 24.61
N ASP A 173 -14.96 -9.44 25.74
CA ASP A 173 -16.10 -9.68 26.62
C ASP A 173 -17.49 -9.90 25.97
N ASP A 174 -17.59 -10.84 25.03
CA ASP A 174 -18.85 -11.54 24.78
C ASP A 174 -18.67 -12.98 25.31
N GLU A 175 -19.07 -13.16 26.56
CA GLU A 175 -19.60 -14.39 27.16
C GLU A 175 -19.24 -15.69 26.40
N ILE A 176 -18.20 -16.40 26.88
CA ILE A 176 -17.91 -17.78 26.46
C ILE A 176 -19.14 -18.65 26.78
N ASP A 177 -19.99 -18.88 25.79
CA ASP A 177 -20.87 -20.04 25.78
C ASP A 177 -20.03 -21.27 25.35
N PRO A 178 -19.78 -22.25 26.24
CA PRO A 178 -18.89 -23.37 25.96
C PRO A 178 -19.52 -24.45 25.05
N THR A 179 -20.57 -24.14 24.27
CA THR A 179 -21.32 -25.16 23.52
C THR A 179 -21.17 -25.19 22.00
N ARG A 180 -20.30 -24.37 21.39
CA ARG A 180 -20.08 -24.43 19.93
C ARG A 180 -18.74 -25.06 19.57
N LEU A 181 -18.77 -26.40 19.58
CA LEU A 181 -17.68 -27.30 19.17
C LEU A 181 -17.12 -27.02 17.76
N PRO A 182 -15.83 -27.32 17.54
CA PRO A 182 -15.15 -27.16 16.25
C PRO A 182 -15.44 -28.34 15.31
N LEU A 183 -16.15 -28.09 14.22
CA LEU A 183 -16.28 -29.02 13.11
C LEU A 183 -15.33 -28.60 11.98
N LEU A 184 -14.08 -29.07 12.05
CA LEU A 184 -13.22 -29.45 10.91
C LEU A 184 -11.79 -29.71 11.38
N GLN A 185 -11.60 -30.75 12.20
CA GLN A 185 -10.30 -31.41 12.32
C GLN A 185 -10.21 -32.44 11.20
N ASN A 186 -9.62 -32.04 10.08
CA ASN A 186 -9.40 -32.91 8.92
C ASN A 186 -8.34 -33.97 9.27
N ASN A 187 -8.80 -35.21 9.44
CA ASN A 187 -7.98 -36.39 9.66
C ASN A 187 -7.10 -36.67 8.42
N GLY A 188 -5.82 -36.33 8.53
CA GLY A 188 -4.78 -36.78 7.62
C GLY A 188 -4.49 -38.27 7.81
N TYR A 189 -5.03 -39.07 6.89
CA TYR A 189 -4.67 -40.45 6.60
C TYR A 189 -3.13 -40.62 6.50
N ARG A 190 -2.53 -41.57 7.24
CA ARG A 190 -1.23 -42.20 6.89
C ARG A 190 -1.43 -43.72 6.87
N PRO A 191 -1.11 -44.43 5.79
CA PRO A 191 -1.13 -45.90 5.79
C PRO A 191 0.25 -46.52 6.06
N SER A 192 0.17 -47.72 6.65
CA SER A 192 1.06 -48.90 6.61
C SER A 192 2.57 -48.78 6.82
N TYR A 193 3.05 -49.46 7.87
CA TYR A 193 4.00 -50.57 7.72
C TYR A 193 3.82 -51.57 8.88
N ALA A 194 3.53 -52.82 8.53
CA ALA A 194 3.51 -53.97 9.43
C ALA A 194 4.82 -54.73 9.26
N ILE A 195 5.49 -55.10 10.37
CA ILE A 195 6.48 -56.19 10.47
C ILE A 195 6.75 -56.49 11.95
N GLY A 196 6.51 -57.75 12.36
CA GLY A 196 7.45 -58.57 13.14
C GLY A 196 7.51 -58.48 14.67
N ASP A 197 6.78 -59.42 15.29
CA ASP A 197 7.14 -60.29 16.43
C ASP A 197 6.95 -59.94 17.92
N PRO A 198 6.64 -60.97 18.76
CA PRO A 198 5.94 -60.84 20.05
C PRO A 198 6.81 -61.25 21.26
N VAL A 199 6.57 -60.69 22.45
CA VAL A 199 7.09 -61.30 23.69
C VAL A 199 6.09 -61.16 24.85
N TYR A 200 5.79 -62.31 25.44
CA TYR A 200 5.01 -62.60 26.64
C TYR A 200 5.42 -61.79 27.89
N GLY A 201 4.46 -61.52 28.78
CA GLY A 201 4.71 -60.89 30.08
C GLY A 201 3.59 -61.07 31.11
N THR A 202 3.48 -62.29 31.64
CA THR A 202 3.15 -62.65 33.03
C THR A 202 1.99 -61.98 33.79
N GLN A 203 0.98 -62.84 34.04
CA GLN A 203 -0.10 -62.74 35.02
C GLN A 203 0.39 -63.16 36.43
N SER A 204 0.27 -62.28 37.42
CA SER A 204 -0.16 -62.58 38.80
C SER A 204 -0.47 -61.23 39.46
N ASN A 205 -1.58 -61.07 40.17
CA ASN A 205 -1.60 -61.08 41.64
C ASN A 205 -3.05 -61.24 42.10
N GLY A 206 -3.34 -62.32 42.84
CA GLY A 206 -4.62 -62.52 43.50
C GLY A 206 -4.67 -61.89 44.89
N TRP A 207 -5.87 -61.51 45.33
CA TRP A 207 -6.25 -61.48 46.75
C TRP A 207 -7.74 -61.82 46.93
N ARG A 208 -7.95 -63.05 47.40
CA ARG A 208 -8.93 -63.59 48.37
C ARG A 208 -10.28 -62.88 48.65
N ALA A 209 -11.32 -63.66 48.33
CA ALA A 209 -12.37 -64.19 49.23
C ALA A 209 -13.48 -63.26 49.78
N ARG A 210 -14.72 -63.57 49.34
CA ARG A 210 -15.88 -63.71 50.22
C ARG A 210 -16.80 -64.80 49.67
N ALA A 211 -16.90 -65.90 50.41
CA ALA A 211 -17.90 -66.95 50.21
C ALA A 211 -19.16 -66.56 50.99
N THR A 212 -20.33 -66.80 50.39
CA THR A 212 -21.52 -67.29 51.08
C THR A 212 -22.43 -67.94 50.05
N ASP A 213 -22.71 -69.22 50.29
CA ASP A 213 -23.68 -70.06 49.61
C ASP A 213 -25.06 -69.42 49.51
N HIS A 214 -25.77 -69.74 48.43
CA HIS A 214 -27.11 -70.30 48.53
C HIS A 214 -27.38 -71.15 47.28
N ALA A 215 -27.44 -72.46 47.51
CA ALA A 215 -27.99 -73.43 46.57
C ALA A 215 -29.52 -73.56 46.78
N SER A 216 -30.22 -73.94 45.71
CA SER A 216 -31.44 -74.76 45.65
C SER A 216 -32.63 -74.12 44.91
N LYS A 217 -32.92 -74.73 43.75
CA LYS A 217 -34.21 -74.89 43.04
C LYS A 217 -34.92 -73.68 42.47
#